data_AF-A0A9P3ADG0-F1
#
_entry.id   AF-A0A9P3ADG0-F1
#
_cell.length_a   1.000
_cell.length_b   1.000
_cell.length_c   1.000
_cell.angle_alpha   90.00
_cell.angle_beta   90.00
_cell.angle_gamma   90.00
#
_symmetry.space_group_name_H-M   'P 1'
#
loop_
_entity.id
_entity.type
_entity.pdbx_description
1 polymer ?
#
loop_
_entity_poly.entity_id
_entity_poly.type
_entity_poly.pdbx_seq_one_letter_code
_entity_poly.pdbx_strand_id
1 'polypeptide(L)'
;MFFYQDGVHSASANVVTPQDEQDTALQWRDFIAEHHLDGVVCIAAALRRGVLDAQEAERYQRPAANLREPWELSGLGQLHDAVQSADRLICFGGP
;
A
#
# COMPACT_ATOMS: atom_id res chain seq x y z
N MET A 1 2.80 -0.83 -8.94
CA MET A 1 1.53 -0.26 -8.43
C MET A 1 1.84 0.69 -7.29
N PHE A 2 1.24 1.88 -7.25
CA PHE A 2 1.54 2.87 -6.20
C PHE A 2 0.26 3.34 -5.50
N PHE A 3 0.15 3.09 -4.19
CA PHE A 3 -0.99 3.46 -3.36
C PHE A 3 -0.69 4.76 -2.59
N TYR A 4 -1.58 5.74 -2.74
CA TYR A 4 -1.42 7.11 -2.20
C TYR A 4 -2.71 7.61 -1.56
N GLN A 5 -2.61 8.67 -0.74
CA GLN A 5 -3.73 9.23 0.05
C GLN A 5 -4.48 8.16 0.85
N ASP A 6 -5.80 8.06 0.73
CA ASP A 6 -6.62 7.06 1.42
C ASP A 6 -6.45 5.65 0.82
N GLY A 7 -5.91 5.55 -0.40
CA GLY A 7 -5.61 4.26 -1.03
C GLY A 7 -4.65 3.41 -0.21
N VAL A 8 -3.84 3.99 0.68
CA VAL A 8 -2.94 3.22 1.56
C VAL A 8 -3.68 2.25 2.48
N HIS A 9 -4.97 2.47 2.76
CA HIS A 9 -5.77 1.54 3.56
C HIS A 9 -5.96 0.18 2.88
N SER A 10 -5.91 0.12 1.55
CA SER A 10 -5.99 -1.12 0.78
C SER A 10 -4.81 -2.08 1.04
N ALA A 11 -3.72 -1.58 1.63
CA ALA A 11 -2.55 -2.39 1.96
C ALA A 11 -2.56 -2.93 3.41
N SER A 12 -3.55 -2.54 4.22
CA SER A 12 -3.60 -2.97 5.62
C SER A 12 -4.03 -4.45 5.74
N ALA A 13 -3.24 -5.24 6.46
CA ALA A 13 -3.54 -6.62 6.82
C ALA A 13 -4.61 -6.77 7.92
N ASN A 14 -5.11 -5.65 8.46
CA ASN A 14 -6.10 -5.63 9.54
C ASN A 14 -7.53 -5.38 9.03
N VAL A 15 -7.74 -5.20 7.73
CA VAL A 15 -9.08 -5.07 7.17
C VAL A 15 -9.84 -6.36 7.42
N VAL A 16 -11.01 -6.26 8.04
CA VAL A 16 -11.93 -7.38 8.25
C VAL A 16 -13.15 -7.11 7.41
N THR A 17 -13.31 -7.89 6.35
CA THR A 17 -14.42 -7.78 5.41
C THR A 17 -15.53 -8.78 5.77
N PRO A 18 -16.82 -8.39 5.74
CA PRO A 18 -17.93 -9.33 5.88
C PRO A 18 -17.86 -10.49 4.88
N GLN A 19 -18.40 -11.66 5.25
CA GLN A 19 -18.32 -12.88 4.42
C GLN A 19 -19.05 -12.75 3.08
N ASP A 20 -20.03 -11.86 2.99
CA ASP A 20 -20.84 -11.57 1.82
C ASP A 20 -20.27 -10.41 0.96
N GLU A 21 -19.12 -9.86 1.35
CA GLU A 21 -18.45 -8.77 0.65
C GLU A 21 -17.09 -9.21 0.06
N GLN A 22 -16.59 -8.44 -0.92
CA GLN A 22 -15.30 -8.70 -1.53
C GLN A 22 -14.17 -8.13 -0.69
N ASP A 23 -13.25 -9.00 -0.22
CA ASP A 23 -12.04 -8.58 0.46
C ASP A 23 -11.04 -7.98 -0.54
N THR A 24 -11.20 -6.67 -0.81
CA THR A 24 -10.41 -5.94 -1.80
C THR A 24 -8.95 -5.81 -1.37
N ALA A 25 -8.66 -5.70 -0.07
CA ALA A 25 -7.30 -5.62 0.45
C ALA A 25 -6.55 -6.94 0.21
N LEU A 26 -7.21 -8.07 0.48
CA LEU A 26 -6.71 -9.39 0.15
C LEU A 26 -6.49 -9.58 -1.36
N GLN A 27 -7.48 -9.21 -2.19
CA GLN A 27 -7.38 -9.33 -3.64
C GLN A 27 -6.21 -8.53 -4.23
N TRP A 28 -5.96 -7.31 -3.75
CA TRP A 28 -4.80 -6.54 -4.18
C TRP A 28 -3.48 -7.21 -3.82
N ARG A 29 -3.37 -7.70 -2.59
CA ARG A 29 -2.18 -8.41 -2.11
C ARG A 29 -1.90 -9.64 -2.97
N ASP A 30 -2.93 -10.44 -3.22
CA ASP A 30 -2.81 -11.69 -3.98
C ASP A 30 -2.48 -11.40 -5.45
N PHE A 31 -3.10 -10.40 -6.06
CA PHE A 31 -2.80 -9.95 -7.42
C PHE A 31 -1.34 -9.49 -7.57
N ILE A 32 -0.83 -8.71 -6.62
CA ILE A 32 0.55 -8.24 -6.62
C ILE A 32 1.53 -9.41 -6.49
N ALA A 33 1.26 -10.34 -5.57
CA ALA A 33 2.09 -11.51 -5.36
C ALA A 33 2.09 -12.46 -6.57
N GLU A 34 0.92 -12.78 -7.12
CA GLU A 34 0.76 -13.68 -8.27
C GLU A 34 1.47 -13.16 -9.52
N HIS A 35 1.34 -11.86 -9.79
CA HIS A 35 1.93 -11.23 -10.96
C HIS A 35 3.32 -10.64 -10.73
N HIS A 36 3.89 -10.83 -9.54
CA HIS A 36 5.23 -10.33 -9.16
C HIS A 36 5.37 -8.81 -9.44
N LEU A 37 4.34 -8.05 -9.09
CA LEU A 37 4.31 -6.61 -9.30
C LEU A 37 4.97 -5.88 -8.13
N ASP A 38 5.57 -4.72 -8.40
CA ASP A 38 6.04 -3.84 -7.33
C ASP A 38 4.83 -3.21 -6.61
N GLY A 39 4.51 -3.67 -5.40
CA GLY A 39 3.43 -3.17 -4.55
C GLY A 39 3.89 -2.05 -3.62
N VAL A 40 3.83 -0.80 -4.07
CA VAL A 40 4.39 0.34 -3.32
C VAL A 40 3.28 1.12 -2.62
N VAL A 41 3.51 1.47 -1.35
CA VAL A 41 2.63 2.31 -0.54
C VAL A 41 3.39 3.56 -0.11
N CYS A 42 2.79 4.73 -0.32
CA CYS A 42 3.42 6.00 0.06
C CYS A 42 3.63 6.10 1.58
N ILE A 43 4.89 6.08 2.03
CA ILE A 43 5.27 6.08 3.45
C ILE A 43 4.68 7.26 4.22
N ALA A 44 4.75 8.47 3.66
CA ALA A 44 4.21 9.66 4.32
C ALA A 44 2.68 9.60 4.48
N ALA A 45 1.97 9.00 3.52
CA ALA A 45 0.52 8.83 3.60
C ALA A 45 0.14 7.67 4.55
N ALA A 46 0.89 6.57 4.51
CA ALA A 46 0.72 5.37 5.32
C ALA A 46 0.87 5.67 6.82
N LEU A 47 1.99 6.31 7.21
CA LEU A 47 2.27 6.64 8.61
C LEU A 47 1.18 7.55 9.22
N ARG A 48 0.71 8.56 8.47
CA ARG A 48 -0.37 9.46 8.91
C ARG A 48 -1.70 8.73 9.13
N ARG A 49 -1.90 7.57 8.48
CA ARG A 49 -3.12 6.77 8.52
C ARG A 49 -2.98 5.48 9.34
N GLY A 50 -1.85 5.30 10.02
CA GLY A 50 -1.62 4.12 10.84
C GLY A 50 -1.40 2.84 10.03
N VAL A 51 -0.87 2.95 8.81
CA VAL A 51 -0.37 1.82 8.03
C VAL A 51 1.14 1.78 8.19
N LEU A 52 1.66 0.78 8.90
CA LEU A 52 3.07 0.65 9.25
C LEU A 52 3.55 -0.77 9.02
N ASP A 53 4.76 -0.92 8.52
CA ASP A 53 5.51 -2.17 8.59
C ASP A 53 6.16 -2.34 9.98
N ALA A 54 6.91 -3.43 10.16
CA ALA A 54 7.58 -3.73 11.43
C ALA A 54 8.62 -2.67 11.81
N GLN A 55 9.39 -2.19 10.83
CA GLN A 55 10.45 -1.21 11.06
C GLN A 55 9.87 0.13 11.53
N GLU A 56 8.83 0.62 10.86
CA GLU A 56 8.22 1.89 11.21
C GLU A 56 7.38 1.79 12.49
N ALA A 57 6.78 0.64 12.77
CA ALA A 57 6.14 0.40 14.07
C ALA A 57 7.16 0.48 15.22
N GLU A 58 8.35 -0.09 15.07
CA GLU A 58 9.44 0.03 16.05
C GLU A 58 9.91 1.48 16.17
N ARG A 59 10.23 2.12 15.04
CA ARG A 59 10.74 3.50 14.97
C ARG A 59 9.82 4.51 15.66
N TYR A 60 8.51 4.38 15.46
CA TYR A 60 7.50 5.28 16.02
C TYR A 60 6.85 4.75 17.30
N GLN A 61 7.41 3.69 17.90
CA GLN A 61 6.94 3.12 19.17
C GLN A 61 5.44 2.78 19.14
N ARG A 62 5.00 2.17 18.03
CA ARG A 62 3.64 1.67 17.87
C ARG A 62 3.56 0.21 18.32
N PRO A 63 2.43 -0.20 18.91
CA PRO A 63 2.30 -1.53 19.49
C PRO A 63 2.25 -2.65 18.43
N ALA A 64 1.96 -2.32 17.17
CA ALA A 64 1.83 -3.30 16.11
C ALA A 64 2.09 -2.69 14.72
N ALA A 65 2.51 -3.56 13.81
CA ALA A 65 2.55 -3.33 12.37
C ALA A 65 1.33 -4.00 11.71
N ASN A 66 0.87 -3.40 10.62
CA ASN A 66 -0.27 -3.88 9.84
C ASN A 66 -0.03 -3.81 8.32
N LEU A 67 1.16 -3.41 7.87
CA LEU A 67 1.63 -3.63 6.52
C LEU A 67 2.48 -4.89 6.51
N ARG A 68 2.18 -5.81 5.59
CA ARG A 68 2.90 -7.07 5.44
C ARG A 68 3.35 -7.26 4.00
N GLU A 69 4.25 -8.19 3.76
CA GLU A 69 4.60 -8.63 2.42
C GLU A 69 3.33 -8.94 1.59
N PRO A 70 3.31 -8.59 0.29
CA PRO A 70 4.43 -8.15 -0.55
C PRO A 70 4.57 -6.61 -0.64
N TRP A 71 3.97 -5.84 0.27
CA TRP A 71 3.99 -4.38 0.19
C TRP A 71 5.33 -3.77 0.60
N GLU A 72 5.73 -2.69 -0.06
CA GLU A 72 6.89 -1.86 0.26
C GLU A 72 6.46 -0.43 0.63
N LEU A 73 7.05 0.13 1.70
CA LEU A 73 6.90 1.56 2.02
C LEU A 73 7.93 2.39 1.28
N SER A 74 7.48 3.39 0.53
CA SER A 74 8.42 4.29 -0.18
C SER A 74 7.90 5.72 -0.33
N GLY A 75 8.81 6.62 -0.68
CA GLY A 75 8.53 8.03 -0.93
C GLY A 75 7.92 8.29 -2.31
N LEU A 76 7.49 9.54 -2.53
CA LEU A 76 6.97 9.99 -3.83
C LEU A 76 8.04 9.99 -4.96
N GLY A 77 9.33 9.91 -4.62
CA GLY A 77 10.40 9.76 -5.60
C GLY A 77 10.23 8.50 -6.45
N GLN A 78 9.88 7.37 -5.85
CA GLN A 78 9.66 6.13 -6.60
C GLN A 78 8.45 6.21 -7.53
N LEU A 79 7.41 6.96 -7.17
CA LEU A 79 6.32 7.27 -8.10
C LEU A 79 6.82 8.13 -9.25
N HIS A 80 7.62 9.15 -8.98
CA HIS A 80 8.19 10.00 -10.02
C HIS A 80 9.03 9.19 -11.02
N ASP A 81 9.92 8.33 -10.52
CA ASP A 81 10.78 7.47 -11.34
C ASP A 81 9.97 6.46 -12.16
N ALA A 82 8.94 5.85 -11.55
CA ALA A 82 8.01 4.95 -12.25
C ALA A 82 7.25 5.69 -13.36
N VAL A 83 6.84 6.93 -13.14
CA VAL A 83 6.16 7.75 -14.16
C VAL A 83 7.11 8.14 -15.29
N GLN A 84 8.39 8.40 -15.02
CA GLN A 84 9.38 8.69 -16.07
C GLN A 84 9.67 7.49 -16.97
N SER A 85 9.60 6.28 -16.41
CA SER A 85 9.89 5.02 -17.12
C SER A 85 8.67 4.39 -17.79
N ALA A 86 7.46 4.73 -17.36
CA ALA A 86 6.23 4.17 -17.91
C ALA A 86 5.79 4.87 -19.20
N ASP A 87 5.30 4.10 -20.18
CA ASP A 87 4.65 4.66 -21.36
C ASP A 87 3.35 5.39 -21.00
N ARG A 88 2.65 4.96 -19.95
CA ARG A 88 1.33 5.45 -19.55
C ARG A 88 1.20 5.48 -18.03
N LEU A 89 0.53 6.51 -17.54
CA LEU A 89 0.06 6.62 -16.16
C LEU A 89 -1.46 6.53 -16.15
N ILE A 90 -2.00 5.57 -15.38
CA ILE A 90 -3.44 5.42 -15.14
C ILE A 90 -3.67 5.68 -13.66
N CYS A 91 -4.43 6.73 -13.36
CA CYS A 91 -4.79 7.11 -12.00
C CYS A 91 -6.23 6.73 -11.70
N PHE A 92 -6.44 6.15 -10.52
CA PHE A 92 -7.75 5.87 -9.94
C PHE A 92 -7.91 6.68 -8.66
N GLY A 93 -9.15 7.06 -8.33
CA GLY A 93 -9.43 8.04 -7.27
C GLY A 93 -9.55 9.45 -7.85
N GLY A 94 -10.63 10.14 -7.48
CA GLY A 94 -10.88 11.53 -7.89
C GLY A 94 -10.01 12.53 -7.12
N PRO A 95 -10.16 13.84 -7.41
CA PRO A 95 -9.49 14.91 -6.68
C PRO A 95 -9.86 14.96 -5.20
#